data_AF-T2PMI9-F1
#
_entry.id   AF-T2PMI9-F1
#
_cell.length_a   1.000
_cell.length_b   1.000
_cell.length_c   1.000
_cell.angle_alpha   90.00
_cell.angle_beta   90.00
_cell.angle_gamma   90.00
#
_symmetry.space_group_name_H-M   'P 1'
#
loop_
_entity.id
_entity.type
_entity.pdbx_description
1 polymer ?
#
loop_
_entity_poly.entity_id
_entity_poly.type
_entity_poly.pdbx_seq_one_letter_code
_entity_poly.pdbx_strand_id
1 'polypeptide(L)'
;MKSTTTSKEISSKELDKKFDNGEDVLEYFDLEHPTIEHRSNVQKRVTFTMPEWIIEKLDKRAEILAISRNAVVNTLIAEKLESSKQN
;
A
#
# COMPACT_ATOMS: atom_id res chain seq x y z
N MET A 1 -32.48 -8.37 -18.47
CA MET A 1 -31.78 -7.22 -19.08
C MET A 1 -30.86 -6.66 -18.01
N LYS A 2 -29.54 -6.89 -18.10
CA LYS A 2 -28.57 -6.27 -17.19
C LYS A 2 -27.87 -5.19 -18.01
N SER A 3 -28.19 -3.93 -17.72
CA SER A 3 -27.54 -2.76 -18.29
C SER A 3 -26.14 -2.66 -17.69
N THR A 4 -25.14 -3.18 -18.39
CA THR A 4 -23.73 -2.89 -18.11
C THR A 4 -23.50 -1.42 -18.45
N THR A 5 -23.28 -0.59 -17.44
CA THR A 5 -22.79 0.78 -17.62
C THR A 5 -21.35 0.67 -18.14
N THR A 6 -21.17 0.84 -19.45
CA THR A 6 -19.88 0.79 -20.12
C THR A 6 -19.01 1.96 -19.64
N SER A 7 -18.08 1.71 -18.71
CA SER A 7 -17.01 2.68 -18.42
C SER A 7 -16.25 2.95 -19.72
N LYS A 8 -16.13 4.22 -20.08
CA LYS A 8 -15.55 4.67 -21.34
C LYS A 8 -14.03 4.59 -21.23
N GLU A 9 -13.34 4.03 -22.23
CA GLU A 9 -11.88 3.96 -22.19
C GLU A 9 -11.27 5.34 -22.47
N ILE A 10 -10.37 5.76 -21.59
CA ILE A 10 -9.61 7.01 -21.69
C ILE A 10 -8.14 6.75 -21.31
N SER A 11 -7.22 7.45 -21.95
CA SER A 11 -5.80 7.41 -21.57
C SER A 11 -5.59 8.09 -20.22
N SER A 12 -4.69 7.57 -19.37
CA SER A 12 -4.41 8.13 -18.05
C SER A 12 -4.04 9.61 -18.10
N LYS A 13 -3.27 10.03 -19.10
CA LYS A 13 -2.86 11.45 -19.27
C LYS A 13 -4.02 12.38 -19.58
N GLU A 14 -5.09 11.85 -20.16
CA GLU A 14 -6.26 12.63 -20.55
C GLU A 14 -7.29 12.68 -19.42
N LEU A 15 -7.41 11.58 -18.65
CA LEU A 15 -8.15 11.56 -17.40
C LEU A 15 -7.59 12.57 -16.39
N ASP A 16 -6.26 12.59 -16.19
CA ASP A 16 -5.60 13.53 -15.27
C ASP A 16 -5.89 14.99 -15.64
N LYS A 17 -5.77 15.34 -16.92
CA LYS A 17 -6.05 16.70 -17.40
C LYS A 17 -7.51 17.10 -17.17
N LYS A 18 -8.45 16.21 -17.44
CA LYS A 18 -9.88 16.48 -17.23
C LYS A 18 -10.20 16.67 -15.75
N PHE A 19 -9.59 15.84 -14.89
CA PHE A 19 -9.71 15.98 -13.44
C PHE A 19 -9.15 17.32 -12.94
N ASP A 20 -7.95 17.70 -13.40
CA ASP A 20 -7.32 18.98 -13.03
C ASP A 20 -8.11 20.20 -13.53
N ASN A 21 -8.80 20.06 -14.67
CA ASN A 21 -9.68 21.09 -15.23
C ASN A 21 -11.03 21.20 -14.50
N GLY A 22 -11.33 20.31 -13.54
CA GLY A 22 -12.62 20.25 -12.85
C GLY A 22 -13.77 19.70 -13.70
N GLU A 23 -13.46 18.95 -14.76
CA GLU A 23 -14.46 18.27 -15.59
C GLU A 23 -15.00 17.02 -14.87
N ASP A 24 -16.23 16.61 -15.20
CA ASP A 24 -16.81 15.39 -14.66
C ASP A 24 -16.12 14.15 -15.27
N VAL A 25 -15.43 13.40 -14.41
CA VAL A 25 -14.69 12.19 -14.79
C VAL A 25 -15.36 10.91 -14.30
N LEU A 26 -16.52 10.99 -13.63
CA LEU A 26 -17.19 9.83 -13.02
C LEU A 26 -17.65 8.79 -14.06
N GLU A 27 -17.89 9.21 -15.30
CA GLU A 27 -18.24 8.31 -16.43
C GLU A 27 -17.10 7.33 -16.80
N TYR A 28 -15.88 7.61 -16.34
CA TYR A 28 -14.69 6.78 -16.58
C TYR A 28 -14.37 5.85 -15.40
N PHE A 29 -15.08 5.95 -14.27
CA PHE A 29 -14.86 5.10 -13.10
C PHE A 29 -15.95 4.03 -12.98
N ASP A 30 -15.53 2.78 -12.74
CA ASP A 30 -16.48 1.71 -12.38
C ASP A 30 -16.87 1.83 -10.90
N LEU A 31 -18.00 2.48 -10.65
CA LEU A 31 -18.58 2.66 -9.32
C LEU A 31 -19.42 1.44 -8.87
N GLU A 32 -19.78 0.56 -9.80
CA GLU A 32 -20.62 -0.61 -9.50
C GLU A 32 -19.77 -1.77 -8.96
N HIS A 33 -18.53 -1.93 -9.46
CA HIS A 33 -17.60 -2.99 -9.05
C HIS A 33 -16.19 -2.44 -8.78
N PRO A 34 -16.02 -1.59 -7.76
CA PRO A 34 -14.70 -1.08 -7.42
C PRO A 34 -13.77 -2.24 -7.05
N THR A 35 -12.66 -2.38 -7.77
CA THR A 35 -11.58 -3.29 -7.38
C THR A 35 -10.86 -2.68 -6.20
N ILE A 36 -11.33 -3.00 -5.00
CA ILE A 36 -10.67 -2.59 -3.76
C ILE A 36 -9.52 -3.57 -3.53
N GLU A 37 -8.29 -3.14 -3.77
CA GLU A 37 -7.11 -3.86 -3.28
C GLU A 37 -7.07 -3.76 -1.74
N HIS A 38 -7.87 -4.60 -1.08
CA HIS A 38 -7.73 -4.82 0.35
C HIS A 38 -6.40 -5.52 0.59
N ARG A 39 -5.33 -4.75 0.83
CA ARG A 39 -4.22 -5.27 1.63
C ARG A 39 -4.85 -5.69 2.95
N SER A 40 -5.07 -6.98 3.12
CA SER A 40 -5.80 -7.53 4.25
C SER A 40 -5.21 -6.96 5.54
N ASN A 41 -5.96 -6.12 6.25
CA ASN A 41 -5.56 -5.55 7.54
C ASN A 41 -5.48 -6.61 8.67
N VAL A 42 -5.53 -7.89 8.31
CA VAL A 42 -5.44 -9.03 9.23
C VAL A 42 -3.99 -9.15 9.70
N GLN A 43 -3.72 -8.57 10.86
CA GLN A 43 -2.43 -8.70 11.53
C GLN A 43 -2.28 -10.13 12.08
N LYS A 44 -1.19 -10.81 11.70
CA LYS A 44 -0.83 -12.11 12.25
C LYS A 44 0.33 -11.95 13.24
N ARG A 45 0.20 -12.52 14.44
CA ARG A 45 1.30 -12.56 15.42
C ARG A 45 2.27 -13.67 15.03
N VAL A 46 3.55 -13.32 14.96
CA VAL A 46 4.64 -14.26 14.66
C VAL A 46 5.62 -14.25 15.83
N THR A 47 6.03 -15.44 16.29
CA THR A 47 7.03 -15.61 17.33
C THR A 47 8.28 -16.25 16.72
N PHE A 48 9.43 -15.63 16.93
CA PHE A 48 10.72 -16.11 16.42
C PHE A 48 11.85 -15.69 17.36
N THR A 49 12.98 -16.37 17.25
CA THR A 49 14.20 -16.09 18.02
C THR A 49 15.23 -15.39 17.17
N MET A 50 15.94 -14.42 17.73
CA MET A 50 17.06 -13.73 17.09
C MET A 50 18.31 -13.79 17.98
N PRO A 51 19.51 -13.80 17.40
CA PRO A 51 20.75 -13.55 18.15
C PRO A 51 20.71 -12.20 18.88
N GLU A 52 21.37 -12.13 20.03
CA GLU A 52 21.41 -10.93 20.89
C GLU A 52 21.93 -9.69 20.15
N TRP A 53 22.99 -9.84 19.35
CA TRP A 53 23.57 -8.73 18.58
C TRP A 53 22.61 -8.11 17.56
N ILE A 54 21.60 -8.86 17.08
CA ILE A 54 20.55 -8.31 16.20
C ILE A 54 19.59 -7.46 17.02
N ILE A 55 19.17 -7.98 18.18
CA ILE A 55 18.23 -7.31 19.08
C ILE A 55 18.81 -5.97 19.54
N GLU A 56 20.07 -5.95 19.95
CA GLU A 56 20.77 -4.72 20.36
C GLU A 56 20.81 -3.66 19.25
N LYS A 57 21.03 -4.07 18.01
CA LYS A 57 21.02 -3.15 16.85
C LYS A 57 19.63 -2.58 16.60
N LEU A 58 18.60 -3.43 16.70
CA LEU A 58 17.20 -2.99 16.55
C LEU A 58 16.80 -2.03 17.66
N ASP A 59 17.23 -2.27 18.90
CA ASP A 59 16.96 -1.39 20.04
C ASP A 59 17.61 -0.02 19.91
N LYS A 60 18.89 0.03 19.54
CA LYS A 60 19.57 1.30 19.26
C LYS A 60 18.84 2.10 18.18
N ARG A 61 18.35 1.42 17.15
CA ARG A 61 17.59 2.07 16.08
C ARG A 61 16.21 2.54 16.55
N ALA A 62 15.55 1.76 17.38
CA ALA A 62 14.26 2.08 17.99
C ALA A 62 14.37 3.33 18.88
N GLU A 63 15.43 3.43 19.68
CA GLU A 63 15.73 4.59 20.52
C GLU A 63 15.94 5.87 19.69
N ILE A 64 16.77 5.79 18.64
CA ILE A 64 17.03 6.94 17.74
C ILE A 64 15.74 7.43 17.07
N LEU A 65 14.83 6.52 16.71
CA LEU A 65 13.58 6.85 16.04
C LEU A 65 12.43 7.14 17.00
N ALA A 66 12.63 6.97 18.31
CA ALA A 66 11.58 7.05 19.33
C ALA A 66 10.35 6.17 19.02
N ILE A 67 10.56 4.96 18.48
CA ILE A 67 9.51 3.99 18.18
C ILE A 67 9.80 2.64 18.84
N SER A 68 8.81 1.74 18.85
CA SER A 68 9.04 0.39 19.38
C SER A 68 9.95 -0.45 18.46
N ARG A 69 10.67 -1.41 19.05
CA ARG A 69 11.44 -2.43 18.29
C ARG A 69 10.59 -3.11 17.22
N ASN A 70 9.34 -3.46 17.54
CA ASN A 70 8.43 -4.09 16.59
C ASN A 70 8.11 -3.19 15.39
N ALA A 71 8.00 -1.88 15.61
CA ALA A 71 7.82 -0.93 14.52
C ALA A 71 9.06 -0.89 13.60
N VAL A 72 10.27 -0.86 14.18
CA VAL A 72 11.52 -0.94 13.39
C VAL A 72 11.55 -2.22 12.55
N VAL A 73 11.24 -3.37 13.14
CA VAL A 73 11.21 -4.67 12.45
C VAL A 73 10.20 -4.65 11.30
N ASN A 74 8.98 -4.18 11.55
CA ASN A 74 7.94 -4.13 10.53
C ASN A 74 8.31 -3.21 9.37
N THR A 75 8.88 -2.04 9.65
CA THR A 75 9.31 -1.09 8.62
C THR A 75 10.42 -1.68 7.74
N LEU A 76 11.46 -2.28 8.34
CA LEU A 76 12.56 -2.89 7.57
C LEU A 76 12.08 -4.06 6.68
N ILE A 77 11.17 -4.89 7.19
CA ILE A 77 10.58 -5.98 6.41
C ILE A 77 9.74 -5.42 5.26
N ALA A 78 8.91 -4.40 5.52
CA ALA A 78 8.09 -3.77 4.50
C ALA A 78 8.94 -3.15 3.38
N GLU A 79 9.98 -2.38 3.74
CA GLU A 79 10.93 -1.78 2.79
C GLU A 79 11.59 -2.85 1.91
N LYS A 80 12.02 -3.97 2.51
CA LYS A 80 12.66 -5.05 1.75
C LYS A 80 11.69 -5.74 0.80
N LEU A 81 10.45 -5.98 1.23
CA LEU A 81 9.41 -6.64 0.42
C LEU A 81 8.93 -5.75 -0.73
N GLU A 82 8.76 -4.44 -0.52
CA GLU A 82 8.40 -3.50 -1.59
C GLU A 82 9.54 -3.36 -2.61
N SER A 83 10.79 -3.28 -2.16
CA SER A 83 11.96 -3.25 -3.05
C SER A 83 12.07 -4.50 -3.93
N SER A 84 11.59 -5.65 -3.45
CA SER A 84 11.56 -6.91 -4.22
C SER A 84 10.40 -7.02 -5.19
N LYS A 85 9.35 -6.20 -5.06
CA LYS A 85 8.21 -6.16 -6.01
C LYS A 85 8.44 -5.25 -7.21
N GLN A 86 9.41 -4.35 -7.12
CA GLN A 86 9.74 -3.38 -8.19
C GLN A 86 10.72 -3.92 -9.24
N ASN A 87 11.13 -5.20 -9.14
CA ASN A 87 11.92 -5.95 -10.13
C ASN A 87 11.13 -7.15 -10.64
#